data_AF-A0A9D1S0J8-F1
#
_entry.id   AF-A0A9D1S0J8-F1
#
_cell.length_a   1.000
_cell.length_b   1.000
_cell.length_c   1.000
_cell.angle_alpha   90.00
_cell.angle_beta   90.00
_cell.angle_gamma   90.00
#
_symmetry.space_group_name_H-M   'P 1'
#
loop_
_entity.id
_entity.type
_entity.pdbx_description
1 polymer ?
#
loop_
_entity_poly.entity_id
_entity_poly.type
_entity_poly.pdbx_seq_one_letter_code
_entity_poly.pdbx_strand_id
1 'polypeptide(L)' 'LTDDELAGISAQLTPEVRSVLSTAGSLNSRSSRGGTAPSAVAEQLAELTRQLQSVRAFSASPGSVVGADDVS' A
#
# COMPACT_ATOMS: atom_id res chain seq x y z
N LEU A 1 -4.43 -23.32 -21.74
CA LEU A 1 -3.33 -22.43 -22.11
C LEU A 1 -2.03 -23.10 -21.77
N THR A 2 -1.47 -23.84 -22.72
CA THR A 2 -0.07 -24.26 -22.80
C THR A 2 0.81 -23.10 -23.28
N ASP A 3 2.13 -23.24 -23.24
CA ASP A 3 3.04 -22.19 -23.70
C ASP A 3 2.96 -22.03 -25.23
N ASP A 4 2.77 -23.13 -25.98
CA ASP A 4 2.54 -23.09 -27.42
C ASP A 4 1.23 -22.35 -27.77
N GLU A 5 0.17 -22.56 -26.98
CA GLU A 5 -1.10 -21.84 -27.15
C GLU A 5 -0.92 -20.32 -26.91
N LEU A 6 -0.10 -19.92 -25.93
CA LEU A 6 0.21 -18.52 -25.65
C LEU A 6 1.10 -17.89 -26.74
N ALA A 7 2.14 -18.60 -27.18
CA ALA A 7 3.03 -18.16 -28.25
C ALA A 7 2.31 -18.05 -29.60
N GLY A 8 1.31 -18.90 -29.85
CA GLY A 8 0.43 -18.83 -31.02
C GLY A 8 -0.44 -17.56 -31.06
N ILE A 9 -0.72 -16.93 -29.92
CA ILE A 9 -1.40 -15.64 -29.83
C ILE A 9 -0.40 -14.49 -30.08
N SER A 10 0.75 -14.52 -29.41
CA SER A 10 1.77 -13.49 -29.49
C SER A 10 3.11 -14.03 -28.99
N ALA A 11 4.18 -13.79 -29.75
CA ALA A 11 5.54 -14.17 -29.37
C ALA A 11 6.05 -13.46 -28.09
N GLN A 12 5.38 -12.38 -27.66
CA GLN A 12 5.70 -11.65 -26.43
C GLN A 12 5.09 -12.33 -25.18
N LEU A 13 4.14 -13.26 -25.34
CA LEU A 13 3.54 -14.03 -24.24
C LEU A 13 4.43 -15.22 -23.87
N THR A 14 5.61 -14.92 -23.33
CA THR A 14 6.54 -15.93 -22.84
C THR A 14 5.96 -16.68 -21.62
N PRO A 15 6.49 -17.85 -21.23
CA PRO A 15 5.99 -18.62 -20.08
C PRO A 15 5.89 -17.81 -18.77
N GLU A 16 6.73 -16.78 -18.61
CA GLU A 16 6.73 -15.84 -17.49
C GLU A 16 5.38 -15.15 -17.25
N VAL A 17 4.53 -14.99 -18.28
CA VAL A 17 3.20 -14.38 -18.12
C VAL A 17 2.34 -15.14 -17.11
N ARG A 18 2.55 -16.46 -16.95
CA ARG A 18 1.83 -17.29 -15.97
C ARG A 18 2.04 -16.83 -14.54
N SER A 19 3.16 -16.18 -14.24
CA SER A 19 3.44 -15.64 -12.90
C SER A 19 2.38 -14.65 -12.42
N VAL A 20 1.63 -14.03 -13.33
CA VAL A 20 0.55 -13.07 -13.03
C VAL A 20 -0.85 -13.59 -13.36
N LEU A 21 -1.00 -14.78 -13.95
CA LEU A 21 -2.29 -15.39 -14.31
C LEU A 21 -2.92 -16.21 -13.16
N SER A 22 -2.76 -15.71 -11.94
CA SER A 22 -3.47 -16.19 -10.75
C SER A 22 -3.85 -15.00 -9.89
N THR A 23 -4.84 -15.14 -9.02
CA THR A 23 -5.21 -14.07 -8.09
C THR A 23 -4.03 -13.60 -7.25
N ALA A 24 -3.23 -14.54 -6.71
CA ALA A 24 -2.04 -14.22 -5.93
C ALA A 24 -0.97 -13.51 -6.77
N GLY A 25 -0.68 -14.02 -7.97
CA GLY A 25 0.28 -13.41 -8.90
C GLY A 25 -0.13 -11.99 -9.32
N SER A 26 -1.42 -11.79 -9.63
CA SER A 26 -1.97 -10.49 -10.01
C SER A 26 -1.93 -9.47 -8.85
N LEU A 27 -2.06 -9.92 -7.60
CA LEU A 27 -1.92 -9.03 -6.44
C LEU A 27 -0.45 -8.67 -6.22
N ASN A 28 0.45 -9.66 -6.26
CA ASN A 28 1.88 -9.46 -6.02
C ASN A 28 2.57 -8.57 -7.06
N SER A 29 2.08 -8.54 -8.31
CA SER A 29 2.62 -7.64 -9.34
C SER A 29 2.31 -6.15 -9.08
N ARG A 30 1.36 -5.85 -8.20
CA ARG A 30 0.98 -4.48 -7.81
C ARG A 30 1.66 -4.07 -6.49
N SER A 31 2.99 -4.18 -6.45
CA SER A 31 3.81 -3.97 -5.24
C SER A 31 4.40 -2.57 -5.08
N SER A 32 4.12 -1.64 -6.00
CA SER A 32 4.51 -0.24 -5.85
C SER A 32 3.81 0.44 -4.66
N ARG A 33 4.29 1.62 -4.26
CA ARG A 33 3.64 2.45 -3.25
C ARG A 33 2.17 2.70 -3.63
N GLY A 34 1.26 2.44 -2.69
CA GLY A 34 -0.19 2.54 -2.92
C GLY A 34 -0.79 1.33 -3.66
N GLY A 35 0.01 0.30 -3.93
CA GLY A 35 -0.44 -0.93 -4.57
C GLY A 35 -1.24 -1.86 -3.65
N THR A 36 -1.71 -2.95 -4.24
CA THR A 36 -2.56 -3.96 -3.58
C THR A 36 -1.82 -5.26 -3.25
N ALA A 37 -0.51 -5.33 -3.52
CA ALA A 37 0.28 -6.46 -3.07
C ALA A 37 0.23 -6.55 -1.53
N PRO A 38 0.24 -7.75 -0.93
CA PRO A 38 0.29 -7.92 0.52
C PRO A 38 1.45 -7.15 1.17
N SER A 39 2.62 -7.07 0.53
CA SER A 39 3.77 -6.28 0.98
C SER A 39 3.46 -4.77 1.02
N ALA A 40 2.91 -4.23 -0.07
CA ALA A 40 2.53 -2.82 -0.16
C ALA A 40 1.45 -2.44 0.86
N VAL A 41 0.48 -3.33 1.11
CA VAL A 41 -0.57 -3.11 2.12
C VAL A 41 0.00 -3.18 3.54
N ALA A 42 0.96 -4.08 3.80
CA ALA A 42 1.65 -4.12 5.09
C ALA A 42 2.42 -2.82 5.38
N GLU A 43 3.11 -2.27 4.39
CA GLU A 43 3.78 -0.96 4.48
C GLU A 43 2.78 0.17 4.74
N GLN A 44 1.64 0.17 4.04
CA GLN A 44 0.57 1.15 4.26
C GLN A 44 0.01 1.08 5.68
N LEU A 45 -0.21 -0.12 6.21
CA LEU A 45 -0.71 -0.31 7.57
C LEU A 45 0.29 0.18 8.63
N ALA A 46 1.57 -0.10 8.43
CA ALA A 46 2.63 0.38 9.31
C ALA A 46 2.68 1.92 9.32
N GLU A 47 2.62 2.54 8.14
CA GLU A 47 2.63 3.99 7.99
C GLU A 47 1.38 4.65 8.60
N LEU A 48 0.19 4.07 8.37
CA LEU A 48 -1.05 4.53 9.00
C LEU A 48 -0.96 4.48 10.53
N THR A 49 -0.43 3.37 11.06
CA THR A 49 -0.26 3.21 12.51
C THR A 49 0.63 4.30 13.10
N ARG A 50 1.76 4.60 12.43
CA ARG A 50 2.69 5.67 12.82
C ARG A 50 2.02 7.05 12.78
N GLN A 51 1.26 7.36 11.74
CA GLN A 51 0.55 8.64 11.63
C GLN A 51 -0.53 8.78 12.71
N LEU A 52 -1.30 7.71 12.98
CA LEU A 52 -2.33 7.71 14.01
C LEU A 52 -1.76 7.94 15.42
N GLN A 53 -0.57 7.44 15.72
CA GLN A 53 0.09 7.70 17.01
C GLN A 53 0.33 9.20 17.23
N SER A 54 0.79 9.93 16.20
CA SER A 54 1.00 11.37 16.29
C SER A 54 -0.30 12.13 16.51
N VAL A 55 -1.35 11.81 15.76
CA VAL A 55 -2.67 12.43 15.92
C VAL A 55 -3.26 12.15 17.30
N ARG A 56 -3.13 10.92 17.80
CA ARG A 56 -3.58 10.55 19.15
C ARG A 56 -2.84 11.33 20.23
N ALA A 57 -1.51 11.47 20.10
CA ALA A 57 -0.72 12.26 21.05
C ALA A 57 -1.12 13.74 21.06
N PHE A 58 -1.36 14.32 19.88
CA PHE A 58 -1.86 15.69 19.77
C PHE A 58 -3.24 15.83 20.42
N SER A 59 -4.19 14.94 20.10
CA SER A 59 -5.54 14.98 20.68
C SER A 59 -5.57 14.75 22.19
N ALA A 60 -4.59 14.05 22.76
CA ALA A 60 -4.47 13.81 24.19
C ALA A 60 -3.71 14.92 24.92
N SER A 61 -3.06 15.83 24.19
CA SER A 61 -2.36 16.96 24.81
C SER A 61 -3.40 17.91 25.40
N PRO A 62 -3.29 18.31 26.68
CA PRO A 62 -4.09 19.41 27.19
C PRO A 62 -3.81 20.61 26.29
N GLY A 63 -4.80 21.06 25.53
CA GLY A 63 -4.62 22.13 24.56
C GLY A 63 -3.95 23.32 25.23
N SER A 64 -3.08 24.02 24.50
CA SER A 64 -2.61 25.34 24.93
C SER A 64 -3.82 26.26 24.92
N VAL A 65 -4.51 26.35 26.05
CA VAL A 65 -5.35 27.50 26.36
C VAL A 65 -4.36 28.63 26.62
N VAL A 66 -4.09 29.44 25.59
CA VAL A 66 -3.57 30.79 25.87
C VAL A 66 -4.71 31.46 26.63
N GLY A 67 -4.57 31.52 27.95
CA GLY A 67 -5.53 32.22 28.79
C GLY A 67 -5.62 33.67 28.32
N ALA A 68 -6.83 34.22 28.29
CA ALA A 68 -7.03 35.64 27.99
C ALA A 68 -6.26 36.58 28.95
N ASP A 69 -5.75 36.03 30.07
CA ASP A 69 -4.95 36.74 31.08
C ASP A 69 -3.46 36.94 30.72
N ASP A 70 -2.95 36.33 29.64
CA ASP A 70 -1.53 36.44 29.25
C ASP A 70 -1.24 37.60 28.27
N VAL A 71 -2.21 38.50 28.08
CA VAL A 71 -2.06 39.76 27.35
C VAL A 71 -2.14 40.92 28.35
N SER A 72 -1.02 41.25 28.97
CA SER A 72 -0.79 42.54 29.65
C SER A 72 0.50 43.17 29.16
#